data_AF-A0A7R7CDA8-F1
#
_entry.id   AF-A0A7R7CDA8-F1
#
_cell.length_a   1.000
_cell.length_b   1.000
_cell.length_c   1.000
_cell.angle_alpha   90.00
_cell.angle_beta   90.00
_cell.angle_gamma   90.00
#
_symmetry.space_group_name_H-M   'P 1'
#
loop_
_entity.id
_entity.type
_entity.pdbx_description
1 polymer ?
#
loop_
_entity_poly.entity_id
_entity_poly.type
_entity_poly.pdbx_seq_one_letter_code
_entity_poly.pdbx_strand_id
1 'polypeptide(L)'
;MRLPFLAFAFVTAAFGQVASAEQLVGNINGGGGPIAKSTVTLWAAGEGAPTKLSETSTGDDGAFRFEFDIQKAGGDVLYLTARGGEPKIGGSQGANPAIALMATLGTTAPKEVTVNELTTVASVWTGAQFLKGETLSGHALGLKIASGNVPNLVDLATGGLGPVIQDP
;
A
#
# COMPACT_ATOMS: atom_id res chain seq x y z
N MET A 1 3.21 -18.39 -69.24
CA MET A 1 2.37 -17.35 -68.61
C MET A 1 2.71 -17.34 -67.12
N ARG A 2 3.42 -16.32 -66.63
CA ARG A 2 3.97 -16.26 -65.25
C ARG A 2 2.97 -15.51 -64.35
N LEU A 3 2.50 -16.16 -63.27
CA LEU A 3 1.70 -15.50 -62.22
C LEU A 3 2.61 -14.65 -61.33
N PRO A 4 2.23 -13.42 -60.96
CA PRO A 4 2.96 -12.65 -59.95
C PRO A 4 2.55 -13.10 -58.54
N PHE A 5 3.55 -13.34 -57.69
CA PHE A 5 3.38 -13.52 -56.25
C PHE A 5 3.03 -12.17 -55.60
N LEU A 6 1.90 -12.10 -54.90
CA LEU A 6 1.56 -10.98 -54.03
C LEU A 6 2.22 -11.19 -52.66
N ALA A 7 3.18 -10.35 -52.30
CA ALA A 7 3.76 -10.31 -50.96
C ALA A 7 2.84 -9.48 -50.04
N PHE A 8 2.26 -10.12 -49.03
CA PHE A 8 1.56 -9.43 -47.94
C PHE A 8 2.58 -8.98 -46.89
N ALA A 9 2.75 -7.67 -46.73
CA ALA A 9 3.52 -7.11 -45.62
C ALA A 9 2.66 -7.12 -44.35
N PHE A 10 3.07 -7.92 -43.35
CA PHE A 10 2.50 -7.84 -42.00
C PHE A 10 3.08 -6.62 -41.29
N VAL A 11 2.27 -5.57 -41.13
CA VAL A 11 2.60 -4.44 -40.25
C VAL A 11 2.35 -4.91 -38.81
N THR A 12 3.42 -5.14 -38.06
CA THR A 12 3.35 -5.37 -36.61
C THR A 12 3.16 -4.03 -35.93
N ALA A 13 1.94 -3.76 -35.46
CA ALA A 13 1.68 -2.63 -34.57
C ALA A 13 2.28 -2.95 -33.19
N ALA A 14 3.36 -2.26 -32.83
CA ALA A 14 3.88 -2.29 -31.47
C ALA A 14 2.91 -1.50 -30.58
N PHE A 15 2.06 -2.19 -29.84
CA PHE A 15 1.30 -1.58 -28.74
C PHE A 15 2.30 -1.29 -27.61
N GLY A 16 2.68 -0.02 -27.45
CA GLY A 16 3.39 0.40 -26.26
C GLY A 16 2.51 0.15 -25.03
N GLN A 17 2.99 -0.62 -24.06
CA GLN A 17 2.34 -0.73 -22.76
C GLN A 17 2.29 0.67 -22.14
N VAL A 18 1.09 1.25 -22.06
CA VAL A 18 0.87 2.44 -21.27
C VAL A 18 1.10 2.03 -19.81
N ALA A 19 2.09 2.62 -19.16
CA ALA A 19 2.26 2.46 -17.71
C ALA A 19 0.95 2.86 -17.03
N SER A 20 0.36 1.94 -16.27
CA SER A 20 -0.88 2.21 -15.52
C SER A 20 -0.50 2.96 -14.25
N ALA A 21 -0.33 4.27 -14.38
CA ALA A 21 -0.09 5.14 -13.23
C ALA A 21 -1.35 5.16 -12.35
N GLU A 22 -1.21 4.66 -11.14
CA GLU A 22 -2.24 4.75 -10.11
C GLU A 22 -1.89 5.83 -9.09
N GLN A 23 -2.93 6.37 -8.46
CA GLN A 23 -2.83 7.36 -7.41
C GLN A 23 -3.42 6.80 -6.13
N LEU A 24 -2.68 6.97 -5.04
CA LEU A 24 -3.14 6.67 -3.68
C LEU A 24 -2.93 7.93 -2.84
N VAL A 25 -3.99 8.42 -2.22
CA VAL A 25 -3.90 9.47 -1.19
C VAL A 25 -4.10 8.85 0.18
N GLY A 26 -3.62 9.50 1.23
CA GLY A 26 -3.90 9.02 2.56
C GLY A 26 -3.41 9.93 3.66
N ASN A 27 -3.65 9.52 4.89
CA ASN A 27 -3.24 10.22 6.09
C ASN A 27 -2.51 9.28 7.05
N ILE A 28 -1.53 9.81 7.77
CA ILE A 28 -0.88 9.13 8.89
C ILE A 28 -1.36 9.78 10.18
N ASN A 29 -1.99 8.98 11.04
CA ASN A 29 -2.52 9.41 12.33
C ASN A 29 -1.92 8.58 13.46
N GLY A 30 -1.70 9.20 14.61
CA GLY A 30 -1.34 8.51 15.85
C GLY A 30 -1.78 9.32 17.06
N GLY A 31 -2.19 8.64 18.12
CA GLY A 31 -2.78 9.24 19.32
C GLY A 31 -4.11 9.96 19.09
N GLY A 32 -4.74 9.78 17.92
CA GLY A 32 -5.96 10.50 17.51
C GLY A 32 -5.73 11.76 16.67
N GLY A 33 -4.52 12.02 16.17
CA GLY A 33 -4.19 13.22 15.40
C GLY A 33 -3.08 12.99 14.39
N PRO A 34 -2.76 13.99 13.56
CA PRO A 34 -1.87 13.79 12.43
C PRO A 34 -0.39 13.68 12.85
N ILE A 35 0.36 12.89 12.10
CA ILE A 35 1.82 12.77 12.20
C ILE A 35 2.44 13.37 10.94
N ALA A 36 3.08 14.52 11.08
CA ALA A 36 3.76 15.19 9.98
C ALA A 36 5.17 14.63 9.75
N LYS A 37 5.74 14.88 8.56
CA LYS A 37 7.12 14.48 8.21
C LYS A 37 7.43 12.99 8.46
N SER A 38 6.40 12.15 8.52
CA SER A 38 6.55 10.70 8.58
C SER A 38 6.98 10.21 7.21
N THR A 39 8.00 9.37 7.14
CA THR A 39 8.36 8.70 5.88
C THR A 39 7.34 7.60 5.63
N VAL A 40 6.66 7.67 4.48
CA VAL A 40 5.63 6.70 4.08
C VAL A 40 6.13 5.96 2.85
N THR A 41 6.16 4.64 2.92
CA THR A 41 6.62 3.78 1.84
C THR A 41 5.52 2.81 1.43
N LEU A 42 5.25 2.75 0.13
CA LEU A 42 4.37 1.78 -0.48
C LEU A 42 5.18 0.60 -1.01
N TRP A 43 4.77 -0.60 -0.62
CA TRP A 43 5.44 -1.86 -0.93
C TRP A 43 4.49 -2.83 -1.63
N ALA A 44 5.06 -3.75 -2.40
CA ALA A 44 4.43 -4.95 -2.89
C ALA A 44 5.05 -6.17 -2.20
N ALA A 45 4.24 -6.93 -1.45
CA ALA A 45 4.60 -8.16 -0.76
C ALA A 45 4.24 -9.38 -1.61
N GLY A 46 5.27 -10.11 -2.02
CA GLY A 46 5.16 -11.39 -2.69
C GLY A 46 6.12 -12.41 -2.08
N GLU A 47 6.56 -13.35 -2.92
CA GLU A 47 7.58 -14.31 -2.52
C GLU A 47 8.96 -13.64 -2.41
N GLY A 48 9.58 -13.73 -1.23
CA GLY A 48 10.92 -13.16 -0.99
C GLY A 48 10.88 -11.75 -0.40
N ALA A 49 11.78 -10.88 -0.85
CA ALA A 49 11.84 -9.50 -0.34
C ALA A 49 10.77 -8.64 -1.03
N PRO A 50 10.02 -7.80 -0.29
CA PRO A 50 9.01 -6.94 -0.87
C PRO A 50 9.63 -5.86 -1.78
N THR A 51 8.92 -5.52 -2.85
CA THR A 51 9.35 -4.50 -3.80
C THR A 51 8.88 -3.13 -3.34
N LYS A 52 9.79 -2.15 -3.22
CA LYS A 52 9.42 -0.75 -2.97
C LYS A 52 8.82 -0.15 -4.24
N LEU A 53 7.57 0.30 -4.18
CA LEU A 53 6.86 0.90 -5.31
C LEU A 53 7.03 2.42 -5.33
N SER A 54 6.89 3.06 -4.17
CA SER A 54 6.98 4.51 -4.02
C SER A 54 7.27 4.90 -2.57
N GLU A 55 7.78 6.11 -2.36
CA GLU A 55 8.12 6.64 -1.03
C GLU A 55 7.92 8.16 -1.02
N THR A 56 7.36 8.68 0.07
CA THR A 56 7.09 10.10 0.25
C THR A 56 7.17 10.46 1.74
N SER A 57 6.89 11.72 2.08
CA SER A 57 6.73 12.15 3.47
C SER A 57 5.44 12.92 3.66
N THR A 58 4.86 12.81 4.86
CA THR A 58 3.61 13.52 5.17
C THR A 58 3.78 15.03 5.32
N GLY A 59 2.74 15.77 4.92
CA GLY A 59 2.59 17.19 5.22
C GLY A 59 2.28 17.46 6.70
N ASP A 60 2.09 18.73 7.07
CA ASP A 60 1.80 19.15 8.45
C ASP A 60 0.45 18.62 8.99
N ASP A 61 -0.47 18.31 8.08
CA ASP A 61 -1.78 17.71 8.34
C ASP A 61 -1.74 16.17 8.34
N GLY A 62 -0.56 15.56 8.20
CA GLY A 62 -0.39 14.11 8.14
C GLY A 62 -0.73 13.50 6.77
N ALA A 63 -1.12 14.33 5.79
CA ALA A 63 -1.51 13.84 4.47
C ALA A 63 -0.30 13.44 3.62
N PHE A 64 -0.48 12.43 2.78
CA PHE A 64 0.47 12.02 1.75
C PHE A 64 -0.25 11.67 0.45
N ARG A 65 0.53 11.59 -0.63
CA ARG A 65 0.06 11.17 -1.95
C ARG A 65 1.16 10.41 -2.69
N PHE A 66 0.77 9.32 -3.34
CA PHE A 66 1.59 8.58 -4.29
C PHE A 66 1.07 8.75 -5.71
N GLU A 67 2.01 8.76 -6.63
CA GLU A 67 1.82 8.23 -7.97
C GLU A 67 2.76 7.04 -8.09
N PHE A 68 2.25 5.91 -8.58
CA PHE A 68 3.04 4.69 -8.69
C PHE A 68 2.56 3.83 -9.88
N ASP A 69 3.47 2.99 -10.37
CA ASP A 69 3.16 2.05 -11.44
C ASP A 69 2.69 0.74 -10.83
N ILE A 70 1.38 0.46 -10.91
CA ILE A 70 0.79 -0.76 -10.36
C ILE A 70 1.34 -2.02 -11.04
N GLN A 71 1.87 -1.93 -12.27
CA GLN A 71 2.44 -3.09 -12.95
C GLN A 71 3.69 -3.62 -12.24
N LYS A 72 4.43 -2.75 -11.53
CA LYS A 72 5.57 -3.16 -10.70
C LYS A 72 5.18 -3.99 -9.48
N ALA A 73 3.91 -3.92 -9.07
CA ALA A 73 3.40 -4.77 -8.00
C ALA A 73 3.14 -6.20 -8.47
N GLY A 74 2.97 -6.45 -9.78
CA GLY A 74 2.81 -7.82 -10.30
C GLY A 74 1.60 -8.60 -9.75
N GLY A 75 0.60 -7.91 -9.16
CA GLY A 75 -0.53 -8.53 -8.48
C GLY A 75 -0.26 -8.97 -7.03
N ASP A 76 0.90 -8.61 -6.48
CA ASP A 76 1.26 -8.84 -5.08
C ASP A 76 0.42 -7.99 -4.12
N VAL A 77 0.47 -8.35 -2.83
CA VAL A 77 -0.24 -7.62 -1.79
C VAL A 77 0.44 -6.28 -1.52
N LEU A 78 -0.31 -5.20 -1.65
CA LEU A 78 0.14 -3.87 -1.32
C LEU A 78 0.08 -3.64 0.19
N TYR A 79 1.10 -3.00 0.73
CA TYR A 79 1.08 -2.50 2.11
C TYR A 79 1.89 -1.22 2.25
N LEU A 80 1.52 -0.43 3.25
CA LEU A 80 2.19 0.80 3.63
C LEU A 80 2.95 0.61 4.93
N THR A 81 4.12 1.24 5.03
CA THR A 81 4.80 1.49 6.30
C THR A 81 4.98 2.99 6.48
N ALA A 82 4.73 3.48 7.69
CA ALA A 82 4.99 4.87 8.07
C ALA A 82 5.96 4.91 9.26
N ARG A 83 7.10 5.58 9.08
CA ARG A 83 8.18 5.64 10.07
C ARG A 83 8.50 7.07 10.49
N GLY A 84 8.76 7.23 11.78
CA GLY A 84 9.16 8.50 12.36
C GLY A 84 8.07 9.57 12.28
N GLY A 85 8.49 10.83 12.15
CA GLY A 85 7.60 11.98 12.02
C GLY A 85 7.35 12.72 13.34
N GLU A 86 6.55 13.77 13.26
CA GLU A 86 6.24 14.73 14.31
C GLU A 86 4.74 14.64 14.65
N PRO A 87 4.35 14.00 15.77
CA PRO A 87 2.97 14.04 16.24
C PRO A 87 2.55 15.48 16.51
N LYS A 88 1.43 15.90 15.91
CA LYS A 88 0.89 17.26 16.11
C LYS A 88 -0.05 17.38 17.30
N ILE A 89 -0.23 16.30 18.04
CA ILE A 89 -1.05 16.24 19.26
C ILE A 89 -0.26 15.64 20.43
N GLY A 90 -0.81 15.76 21.63
CA GLY A 90 -0.20 15.19 22.84
C GLY A 90 1.01 15.96 23.38
N GLY A 91 1.20 17.21 22.97
CA GLY A 91 2.28 18.08 23.48
C GLY A 91 3.69 17.67 23.04
N SER A 92 3.81 16.76 22.07
CA SER A 92 5.11 16.39 21.49
C SER A 92 5.75 17.61 20.81
N GLN A 93 7.02 17.87 21.13
CA GLN A 93 7.79 19.04 20.66
C GLN A 93 8.88 18.64 19.67
N GLY A 94 8.59 17.72 18.75
CA GLY A 94 9.54 17.33 17.71
C GLY A 94 9.34 15.93 17.15
N ALA A 95 10.35 15.50 16.38
CA ALA A 95 10.33 14.22 15.70
C ALA A 95 10.45 13.07 16.70
N ASN A 96 9.60 12.05 16.52
CA ASN A 96 9.65 10.80 17.25
C ASN A 96 10.07 9.66 16.31
N PRO A 97 11.35 9.25 16.32
CA PRO A 97 11.83 8.19 15.44
C PRO A 97 11.30 6.79 15.78
N ALA A 98 10.65 6.62 16.94
CA ALA A 98 10.11 5.32 17.37
C ALA A 98 8.75 5.00 16.75
N ILE A 99 8.12 5.94 16.03
CA ILE A 99 6.86 5.68 15.34
C ILE A 99 7.10 4.70 14.19
N ALA A 100 6.32 3.63 14.19
CA ALA A 100 6.26 2.63 13.14
C ALA A 100 4.80 2.16 13.02
N LEU A 101 4.15 2.48 11.90
CA LEU A 101 2.77 2.12 11.61
C LEU A 101 2.69 1.38 10.28
N MET A 102 1.64 0.57 10.11
CA MET A 102 1.45 -0.28 8.95
C MET A 102 -0.01 -0.31 8.49
N ALA A 103 -0.25 -0.41 7.19
CA ALA A 103 -1.57 -0.72 6.64
C ALA A 103 -1.45 -1.67 5.44
N THR A 104 -1.97 -2.89 5.56
CA THR A 104 -2.06 -3.88 4.48
C THR A 104 -3.34 -3.64 3.68
N LEU A 105 -3.21 -3.42 2.37
CA LEU A 105 -4.29 -2.90 1.52
C LEU A 105 -4.97 -3.99 0.67
N GLY A 106 -4.26 -5.08 0.39
CA GLY A 106 -4.70 -6.13 -0.54
C GLY A 106 -4.04 -6.01 -1.91
N THR A 107 -4.55 -6.71 -2.92
CA THR A 107 -3.96 -6.76 -4.28
C THR A 107 -4.42 -5.65 -5.21
N THR A 108 -5.37 -4.83 -4.76
CA THR A 108 -5.91 -3.69 -5.51
C THR A 108 -5.68 -2.44 -4.68
N ALA A 109 -5.14 -1.38 -5.30
CA ALA A 109 -4.91 -0.14 -4.59
C ALA A 109 -6.25 0.55 -4.25
N PRO A 110 -6.48 0.95 -2.99
CA PRO A 110 -7.60 1.82 -2.67
C PRO A 110 -7.31 3.24 -3.20
N LYS A 111 -8.35 4.07 -3.28
CA LYS A 111 -8.16 5.50 -3.62
C LYS A 111 -7.59 6.28 -2.43
N GLU A 112 -8.03 5.92 -1.23
CA GLU A 112 -7.69 6.58 0.02
C GLU A 112 -7.38 5.56 1.11
N VAL A 113 -6.51 5.94 2.05
CA VAL A 113 -6.17 5.11 3.20
C VAL A 113 -5.76 5.96 4.41
N THR A 114 -6.14 5.52 5.60
CA THR A 114 -5.63 6.05 6.87
C THR A 114 -4.73 5.02 7.53
N VAL A 115 -3.47 5.38 7.77
CA VAL A 115 -2.51 4.54 8.49
C VAL A 115 -2.45 5.02 9.94
N ASN A 116 -2.86 4.18 10.88
CA ASN A 116 -2.94 4.49 12.30
C ASN A 116 -2.75 3.22 13.14
N GLU A 117 -3.01 3.30 14.44
CA GLU A 117 -2.87 2.17 15.36
C GLU A 117 -3.83 1.01 15.02
N LEU A 118 -5.08 1.30 14.65
CA LEU A 118 -6.05 0.26 14.33
C LEU A 118 -5.66 -0.48 13.05
N THR A 119 -5.30 0.25 11.99
CA THR A 119 -4.85 -0.39 10.74
C THR A 119 -3.54 -1.13 10.91
N THR A 120 -2.67 -0.67 11.82
CA THR A 120 -1.45 -1.41 12.20
C THR A 120 -1.80 -2.71 12.90
N VAL A 121 -2.68 -2.69 13.91
CA VAL A 121 -3.11 -3.90 14.63
C VAL A 121 -3.76 -4.90 13.68
N ALA A 122 -4.66 -4.45 12.80
CA ALA A 122 -5.31 -5.32 11.83
C ALA A 122 -4.32 -5.96 10.85
N SER A 123 -3.36 -5.18 10.35
CA SER A 123 -2.33 -5.64 9.42
C SER A 123 -1.41 -6.67 10.07
N VAL A 124 -0.95 -6.37 11.29
CA VAL A 124 -0.03 -7.25 12.02
C VAL A 124 -0.75 -8.51 12.50
N TRP A 125 -1.99 -8.41 12.95
CA TRP A 125 -2.77 -9.56 13.42
C TRP A 125 -3.05 -10.55 12.29
N THR A 126 -3.56 -10.07 11.16
CA THR A 126 -3.92 -10.93 10.01
C THR A 126 -2.70 -11.49 9.27
N GLY A 127 -1.59 -10.73 9.27
CA GLY A 127 -0.35 -11.07 8.57
C GLY A 127 0.78 -11.60 9.44
N ALA A 128 0.55 -11.90 10.73
CA ALA A 128 1.60 -12.19 11.71
C ALA A 128 2.61 -13.26 11.25
N GLN A 129 2.11 -14.33 10.64
CA GLN A 129 2.91 -15.44 10.11
C GLN A 129 3.82 -15.07 8.93
N PHE A 130 3.58 -13.92 8.30
CA PHE A 130 4.32 -13.39 7.14
C PHE A 130 5.20 -12.19 7.50
N LEU A 131 5.25 -11.80 8.78
CA LEU A 131 5.98 -10.62 9.23
C LEU A 131 7.34 -10.97 9.82
N LYS A 132 8.37 -10.25 9.38
CA LYS A 132 9.68 -10.17 10.04
C LYS A 132 10.01 -8.71 10.29
N GLY A 133 9.74 -8.22 11.50
CA GLY A 133 9.69 -6.79 11.75
C GLY A 133 8.54 -6.17 10.97
N GLU A 134 8.83 -5.16 10.14
CA GLU A 134 7.84 -4.52 9.25
C GLU A 134 7.83 -5.10 7.82
N THR A 135 8.72 -6.06 7.55
CA THR A 135 8.77 -6.71 6.24
C THR A 135 7.67 -7.76 6.16
N LEU A 136 6.69 -7.53 5.29
CA LEU A 136 5.66 -8.49 4.94
C LEU A 136 6.07 -9.29 3.70
N SER A 137 6.17 -10.61 3.82
CA SER A 137 6.41 -11.49 2.67
C SER A 137 6.02 -12.94 2.92
N GLY A 138 5.79 -13.68 1.83
CA GLY A 138 5.27 -15.04 1.90
C GLY A 138 4.72 -15.53 0.57
N HIS A 139 4.15 -16.74 0.57
CA HIS A 139 3.53 -17.28 -0.63
C HIS A 139 2.26 -16.48 -1.00
N ALA A 140 2.03 -16.29 -2.30
CA ALA A 140 1.03 -15.35 -2.81
C ALA A 140 -0.39 -15.59 -2.28
N LEU A 141 -0.85 -16.85 -2.25
CA LEU A 141 -2.20 -17.18 -1.76
C LEU A 141 -2.38 -16.82 -0.28
N GLY A 142 -1.37 -17.07 0.55
CA GLY A 142 -1.44 -16.82 1.99
C GLY A 142 -1.48 -15.34 2.30
N LEU A 143 -0.62 -14.56 1.64
CA LEU A 143 -0.65 -13.11 1.71
C LEU A 143 -2.00 -12.54 1.26
N LYS A 144 -2.56 -13.06 0.17
CA LYS A 144 -3.87 -12.64 -0.32
C LYS A 144 -4.99 -12.92 0.70
N ILE A 145 -5.00 -14.10 1.31
CA ILE A 145 -5.97 -14.43 2.37
C ILE A 145 -5.79 -13.53 3.60
N ALA A 146 -4.55 -13.34 4.06
CA ALA A 146 -4.25 -12.47 5.20
C ALA A 146 -4.72 -11.03 4.96
N SER A 147 -4.30 -10.44 3.84
CA SER A 147 -4.70 -9.08 3.45
C SER A 147 -6.22 -8.93 3.27
N GLY A 148 -6.89 -9.96 2.74
CA GLY A 148 -8.34 -9.95 2.58
C GLY A 148 -9.13 -9.96 3.89
N ASN A 149 -8.50 -10.29 5.02
CA ASN A 149 -9.13 -10.22 6.35
C ASN A 149 -8.95 -8.87 7.04
N VAL A 150 -8.07 -7.98 6.54
CA VAL A 150 -7.85 -6.66 7.14
C VAL A 150 -9.14 -5.83 7.18
N PRO A 151 -9.94 -5.75 6.09
CA PRO A 151 -11.18 -4.99 6.09
C PRO A 151 -12.24 -5.48 7.09
N ASN A 152 -12.14 -6.73 7.58
CA ASN A 152 -13.05 -7.21 8.62
C ASN A 152 -12.78 -6.50 9.96
N LEU A 153 -11.54 -6.15 10.24
CA LEU A 153 -11.12 -5.50 11.49
C LEU A 153 -11.18 -3.98 11.41
N VAL A 154 -10.87 -3.40 10.25
CA VAL A 154 -10.74 -1.95 10.05
C VAL A 154 -11.37 -1.48 8.74
N ASP A 155 -11.90 -0.27 8.75
CA ASP A 155 -12.19 0.45 7.52
C ASP A 155 -10.92 1.20 7.09
N LEU A 156 -10.33 0.81 5.95
CA LEU A 156 -9.04 1.36 5.51
C LEU A 156 -9.10 2.84 5.16
N ALA A 157 -10.23 3.35 4.68
CA ALA A 157 -10.36 4.74 4.28
C ALA A 157 -10.35 5.66 5.52
N THR A 158 -11.17 5.31 6.51
CA THR A 158 -11.36 6.10 7.74
C THR A 158 -10.32 5.78 8.82
N GLY A 159 -9.70 4.59 8.75
CA GLY A 159 -8.86 4.04 9.81
C GLY A 159 -9.64 3.63 11.06
N GLY A 160 -10.97 3.55 10.97
CA GLY A 160 -11.87 3.14 12.05
C GLY A 160 -12.10 1.63 12.11
N LEU A 161 -13.06 1.19 12.93
CA LEU A 161 -13.45 -0.22 13.02
C LEU A 161 -14.08 -0.70 11.71
N GLY A 162 -13.76 -1.92 11.31
CA GLY A 162 -14.36 -2.56 10.13
C GLY A 162 -15.79 -3.03 10.40
N PRO A 163 -16.58 -3.30 9.34
CA PRO A 163 -17.99 -3.66 9.46
C PRO A 163 -18.24 -4.90 10.32
N VAL A 164 -17.37 -5.93 10.25
CA VAL A 164 -17.53 -7.16 11.04
C VAL A 164 -17.33 -6.91 12.54
N ILE A 165 -16.45 -5.98 12.92
CA ILE A 165 -16.29 -5.59 14.33
C ILE A 165 -17.46 -4.74 14.82
N GLN A 166 -18.04 -3.91 13.95
CA GLN A 166 -19.17 -3.06 14.30
C GLN A 166 -20.49 -3.84 14.41
N ASP A 167 -20.64 -4.94 13.67
CA ASP A 167 -21.85 -5.78 13.60
C ASP A 167 -21.48 -7.28 13.46
N PRO A 168 -21.16 -7.98 14.56
CA PRO A 168 -20.63 -9.34 14.56
C PRO A 168 -21.69 -10.46 14.40
#